data_AF-A0A6I2M0L6-F1
#
_entry.id   AF-A0A6I2M0L6-F1
#
_cell.length_a   1.000
_cell.length_b   1.000
_cell.length_c   1.000
_cell.angle_alpha   90.00
_cell.angle_beta   90.00
_cell.angle_gamma   90.00
#
_symmetry.space_group_name_H-M   'P 1'
#
loop_
_entity.id
_entity.type
_entity.pdbx_description
1 polymer ?
#
loop_
_entity_poly.entity_id
_entity_poly.type
_entity_poly.pdbx_seq_one_letter_code
_entity_poly.pdbx_strand_id
1 'polypeptide(L)'
;MLPVCYLQGTKIQTASGEVAVEDLREGDLVVCRFGGIRPIRWIGRQRFAGARAAGKEAIRFAEGSLGENMPREALFVSPGHSMLVEGRLVLADDLVNGITITLEEPREVWSYFQIDFGVHDLVLANGAWSESFADAGDIRGRFDNAADFRLRFPDHVAPEAPILCAERPQGGEALHAALRHTASLALSGSAPVARGRLEGRIEGVAAPCHVSGWATDAGHPGRPVMLEMVLDGEVIGTTLACAPRRDGGRGRMDFVFDGARPLSTHELLRITVRRVQDGQPLAALPSAAVGPLQGHLDLVTAGCRIEGWARDKAFSDQPVMLEAVLGDEVLGTVLACRSRHDLTKAGFGDVAFTFEANRTLTPAEMDTIQLRRINDRAVLRRSGKTKLVGTGAVPAKVA
;
A
#
# COMPACT_ATOMS: atom_id res chain seq x y z
N MET A 1 4.45 2.19 15.50
CA MET A 1 4.78 3.06 14.35
C MET A 1 6.30 3.09 14.20
N LEU A 2 6.79 2.96 12.97
CA LEU A 2 8.19 2.73 12.63
C LEU A 2 9.02 4.03 12.85
N PRO A 3 10.35 3.94 13.04
CA PRO A 3 11.21 5.11 13.09
C PRO A 3 11.16 5.88 11.76
N VAL A 4 11.43 7.19 11.78
CA VAL A 4 11.38 8.10 10.62
C VAL A 4 12.70 8.86 10.54
N CYS A 5 13.74 8.19 10.05
CA CYS A 5 15.12 8.64 10.21
C CYS A 5 16.05 8.17 9.08
N TYR A 6 17.13 8.92 8.89
CA TYR A 6 18.31 8.57 8.10
C TYR A 6 19.25 7.66 8.89
N LEU A 7 19.81 6.65 8.24
CA LEU A 7 20.86 5.84 8.85
C LEU A 7 22.18 6.64 8.91
N GLN A 8 22.98 6.38 9.94
CA GLN A 8 24.36 6.87 10.04
C GLN A 8 25.13 6.72 8.72
N GLY A 9 25.90 7.74 8.35
CA GLY A 9 26.64 7.80 7.09
C GLY A 9 25.87 8.40 5.91
N THR A 10 24.56 8.65 6.07
CA THR A 10 23.79 9.38 5.05
C THR A 10 24.34 10.80 4.91
N LYS A 11 24.68 11.20 3.69
CA LYS A 11 25.14 12.54 3.35
C LYS A 11 23.96 13.45 3.03
N ILE A 12 23.92 14.60 3.67
CA ILE A 12 22.88 15.62 3.49
C ILE A 12 23.49 16.82 2.79
N GLN A 13 22.83 17.29 1.74
CA GLN A 13 23.27 18.48 1.03
C GLN A 13 23.09 19.74 1.89
N THR A 14 24.21 20.33 2.31
CA THR A 14 24.27 21.65 2.92
C THR A 14 24.62 22.73 1.89
N ALA A 15 24.51 23.99 2.28
CA ALA A 15 24.95 25.13 1.47
C ALA A 15 26.46 25.09 1.12
N SER A 16 27.26 24.38 1.92
CA SER A 16 28.71 24.28 1.76
C SER A 16 29.19 22.93 1.18
N GLY A 17 28.26 22.04 0.81
CA GLY A 17 28.56 20.69 0.34
C GLY A 17 27.83 19.60 1.12
N GLU A 18 28.13 18.35 0.81
CA GLU A 18 27.55 17.20 1.50
C GLU A 18 28.21 16.95 2.85
N VAL A 19 27.40 16.75 3.90
CA VAL A 19 27.86 16.45 5.26
C VAL A 19 27.14 15.21 5.77
N ALA A 20 27.86 14.29 6.42
CA ALA A 20 27.25 13.12 7.03
C ALA A 20 26.26 13.53 8.13
N VAL A 21 25.12 12.84 8.22
CA VAL A 21 24.01 13.23 9.08
C VAL A 21 24.40 13.25 10.57
N GLU A 22 25.34 12.41 10.98
CA GLU A 22 25.89 12.37 12.34
C GLU A 22 26.81 13.56 12.68
N ASP A 23 27.39 14.21 11.66
CA ASP A 23 28.33 15.33 11.81
C ASP A 23 27.65 16.69 11.71
N LEU A 24 26.38 16.72 11.25
CA LEU A 24 25.55 17.93 11.24
C LEU A 24 25.35 18.49 12.63
N ARG A 25 25.22 19.82 12.68
CA ARG A 25 24.98 20.60 13.90
C ARG A 25 23.76 21.49 13.73
N GLU A 26 23.13 21.82 14.84
CA GLU A 26 22.10 22.86 14.85
C GLU A 26 22.70 24.19 14.38
N GLY A 27 21.96 24.91 13.55
CA GLY A 27 22.43 26.09 12.84
C GLY A 27 23.03 25.82 11.46
N ASP A 28 23.44 24.58 11.14
CA ASP A 28 23.92 24.26 9.80
C ASP A 28 22.84 24.51 8.75
N LEU A 29 23.26 25.06 7.61
CA LEU A 29 22.37 25.49 6.53
C LEU A 29 22.17 24.36 5.52
N VAL A 30 20.99 23.74 5.52
CA VAL A 30 20.63 22.61 4.66
C VAL A 30 19.85 23.08 3.43
N VAL A 31 20.13 22.47 2.28
CA VAL A 31 19.35 22.67 1.05
C VAL A 31 18.04 21.91 1.16
N CYS A 32 16.94 22.65 1.15
CA CYS A 32 15.58 22.16 1.20
C CYS A 32 14.84 22.40 -0.12
N ARG A 33 13.92 21.51 -0.47
CA ARG A 33 13.23 21.58 -1.77
C ARG A 33 12.35 22.82 -1.89
N PHE A 34 11.55 23.15 -0.87
CA PHE A 34 10.58 24.25 -0.94
C PHE A 34 11.04 25.49 -0.17
N GLY A 35 11.76 25.31 0.93
CA GLY A 35 12.24 26.39 1.78
C GLY A 35 13.56 27.04 1.37
N GLY A 36 14.17 26.63 0.25
CA GLY A 36 15.50 27.11 -0.14
C GLY A 36 16.57 26.59 0.80
N ILE A 37 17.25 27.47 1.55
CA ILE A 37 18.28 27.07 2.52
C ILE A 37 17.76 27.33 3.93
N ARG A 38 17.74 26.30 4.79
CA ARG A 38 17.22 26.40 6.17
C ARG A 38 18.25 26.00 7.22
N PRO A 39 18.35 26.73 8.34
CA PRO A 39 19.15 26.30 9.49
C PRO A 39 18.47 25.14 10.21
N ILE A 40 19.25 24.10 10.56
CA ILE A 40 18.77 23.01 11.42
C ILE A 40 18.41 23.58 12.79
N ARG A 41 17.18 23.32 13.27
CA ARG A 41 16.75 23.70 14.62
C ARG A 41 17.09 22.64 15.65
N TRP A 42 16.98 21.37 15.26
CA TRP A 42 17.25 20.24 16.12
C TRP A 42 17.58 18.98 15.31
N ILE A 43 18.36 18.07 15.91
CA ILE A 43 18.69 16.77 15.33
C ILE A 43 18.27 15.68 16.31
N GLY A 44 17.26 14.91 15.93
CA GLY A 44 16.82 13.74 16.67
C GLY A 44 17.76 12.57 16.47
N ARG A 45 18.04 11.82 17.54
CA ARG A 45 18.91 10.64 17.51
C ARG A 45 18.17 9.42 18.08
N GLN A 46 18.32 8.28 17.41
CA GLN A 46 17.82 7.00 17.90
C GLN A 46 18.86 5.92 17.69
N ARG A 47 19.16 5.18 18.75
CA ARG A 47 20.04 4.01 18.69
C ARG A 47 19.30 2.76 19.13
N PHE A 48 19.21 1.79 18.23
CA PHE A 48 18.65 0.48 18.51
C PHE A 48 19.79 -0.54 18.56
N ALA A 49 19.86 -1.34 19.63
CA ALA A 49 20.92 -2.33 19.83
C ALA A 49 20.38 -3.61 20.46
N GLY A 50 21.06 -4.73 20.21
CA GLY A 50 20.69 -6.05 20.75
C GLY A 50 19.26 -6.43 20.41
N ALA A 51 18.47 -6.87 21.40
CA ALA A 51 17.08 -7.27 21.20
C ALA A 51 16.18 -6.12 20.66
N ARG A 52 16.57 -4.85 20.83
CA ARG A 52 15.81 -3.69 20.34
C ARG A 52 16.05 -3.39 18.85
N ALA A 53 17.07 -4.00 18.25
CA ALA A 53 17.44 -3.80 16.85
C ALA A 53 16.54 -4.60 15.88
N ALA A 54 15.93 -5.69 16.35
CA ALA A 54 15.02 -6.49 15.53
C ALA A 54 13.80 -5.67 15.09
N GLY A 55 13.46 -5.71 13.80
CA GLY A 55 12.36 -4.92 13.23
C GLY A 55 12.68 -3.43 13.06
N LYS A 56 13.97 -3.08 13.05
CA LYS A 56 14.52 -1.73 12.81
C LYS A 56 15.49 -1.70 11.63
N GLU A 57 15.50 -2.77 10.85
CA GLU A 57 16.33 -2.92 9.65
C GLU A 57 16.04 -1.78 8.67
N ALA A 58 17.10 -1.19 8.12
CA ALA A 58 16.96 -0.08 7.19
C ALA A 58 16.40 -0.56 5.85
N ILE A 59 15.66 0.30 5.17
CA ILE A 59 15.38 0.16 3.74
C ILE A 59 16.54 0.79 2.99
N ARG A 60 17.18 -0.03 2.15
CA ARG A 60 18.22 0.38 1.22
C ARG A 60 17.59 0.75 -0.13
N PHE A 61 17.90 1.94 -0.60
CA PHE A 61 17.66 2.42 -1.95
C PHE A 61 18.98 2.35 -2.71
N ALA A 62 19.05 1.50 -3.74
CA ALA A 62 20.20 1.46 -4.64
C ALA A 62 20.32 2.76 -5.44
N GLU A 63 21.51 3.05 -5.97
CA GLU A 63 21.73 4.15 -6.90
C GLU A 63 20.72 4.10 -8.06
N GLY A 64 20.13 5.25 -8.41
CA GLY A 64 19.16 5.39 -9.50
C GLY A 64 17.80 4.71 -9.27
N SER A 65 17.56 4.10 -8.11
CA SER A 65 16.32 3.35 -7.82
C SER A 65 15.03 4.17 -7.82
N LEU A 66 15.12 5.49 -7.72
CA LEU A 66 14.00 6.45 -7.75
C LEU A 66 13.87 7.19 -9.09
N GLY A 67 14.71 6.88 -10.08
CA GLY A 67 14.74 7.57 -11.38
C GLY A 67 15.63 8.81 -11.38
N GLU A 68 15.89 9.36 -12.57
CA GLU A 68 16.68 10.61 -12.73
C GLU A 68 18.06 10.60 -12.03
N ASN A 69 18.72 9.43 -11.96
CA ASN A 69 19.97 9.22 -11.20
C ASN A 69 19.85 9.49 -9.69
N MET A 70 18.65 9.29 -9.12
CA MET A 70 18.39 9.37 -7.68
C MET A 70 18.14 7.99 -7.06
N PRO A 71 18.66 7.72 -5.86
CA PRO A 71 19.75 8.46 -5.22
C PRO A 71 21.05 8.35 -6.04
N ARG A 72 22.00 9.28 -5.83
CA ARG A 72 23.31 9.28 -6.52
C ARG A 72 24.26 8.22 -5.97
N GLU A 73 24.01 7.76 -4.75
CA GLU A 73 24.69 6.65 -4.12
C GLU A 73 23.66 5.90 -3.25
N ALA A 74 24.00 4.70 -2.76
CA ALA A 74 23.04 3.95 -1.96
C ALA A 74 22.59 4.75 -0.71
N LEU A 75 21.29 4.88 -0.51
CA LEU A 75 20.68 5.58 0.61
C LEU A 75 20.00 4.58 1.55
N PHE A 76 20.15 4.78 2.85
CA PHE A 76 19.61 3.90 3.89
C PHE A 76 18.76 4.70 4.86
N VAL A 77 17.49 4.34 4.97
CA VAL A 77 16.52 5.02 5.84
C VAL A 77 15.72 4.01 6.63
N SER A 78 15.13 4.42 7.75
CA SER A 78 14.24 3.54 8.49
C SER A 78 12.93 3.28 7.72
N PRO A 79 12.22 2.17 7.99
CA PRO A 79 11.00 1.81 7.25
C PRO A 79 9.88 2.87 7.24
N GLY A 80 9.76 3.66 8.32
CA GLY A 80 8.75 4.72 8.42
C GLY A 80 9.14 6.05 7.75
N HIS A 81 10.32 6.14 7.14
CA HIS A 81 10.80 7.34 6.45
C HIS A 81 10.14 7.49 5.08
N SER A 82 9.91 8.71 4.62
CA SER A 82 9.21 9.02 3.39
C SER A 82 10.18 9.56 2.34
N MET A 83 10.11 8.96 1.16
CA MET A 83 10.86 9.36 -0.04
C MET A 83 9.95 10.14 -0.98
N LEU A 84 10.49 11.12 -1.72
CA LEU A 84 9.76 11.79 -2.78
C LEU A 84 9.81 10.95 -4.06
N VAL A 85 8.65 10.50 -4.53
CA VAL A 85 8.48 9.76 -5.78
C VAL A 85 7.36 10.41 -6.58
N GLU A 86 7.64 10.85 -7.81
CA GLU A 86 6.63 11.47 -8.69
C GLU A 86 5.84 12.60 -7.98
N GLY A 87 6.54 13.44 -7.21
CA GLY A 87 5.96 14.58 -6.49
C GLY A 87 5.19 14.22 -5.21
N ARG A 88 5.17 12.95 -4.79
CA ARG A 88 4.46 12.47 -3.60
C ARG A 88 5.41 11.86 -2.58
N LEU A 89 5.06 11.97 -1.30
CA LEU A 89 5.77 11.30 -0.23
C LEU A 89 5.26 9.86 -0.12
N VAL A 90 6.15 8.89 -0.18
CA VAL A 90 5.81 7.46 -0.03
C VAL A 90 6.72 6.84 1.02
N LEU A 91 6.16 6.03 1.92
CA LEU A 91 6.94 5.37 2.95
C LEU A 91 7.95 4.42 2.31
N ALA A 92 9.14 4.35 2.90
CA ALA A 92 10.24 3.53 2.41
C ALA A 92 9.86 2.05 2.41
N ASP A 93 9.13 1.60 3.43
CA ASP A 93 8.64 0.22 3.54
C ASP A 93 7.69 -0.15 2.39
N ASP A 94 6.83 0.78 1.96
CA ASP A 94 5.90 0.55 0.84
C ASP A 94 6.64 0.43 -0.51
N LEU A 95 7.82 1.04 -0.64
CA LEU A 95 8.62 1.08 -1.87
C LEU A 95 9.50 -0.16 -2.08
N VAL A 96 9.55 -1.09 -1.12
CA VAL A 96 10.37 -2.30 -1.22
C VAL A 96 9.93 -3.15 -2.41
N ASN A 97 10.84 -3.34 -3.36
CA ASN A 97 10.60 -4.08 -4.60
C ASN A 97 11.49 -5.33 -4.74
N GLY A 98 12.34 -5.62 -3.76
CA GLY A 98 13.19 -6.81 -3.74
C GLY A 98 14.29 -6.83 -4.80
N ILE A 99 14.54 -5.71 -5.48
CA ILE A 99 15.52 -5.58 -6.56
C ILE A 99 16.48 -4.42 -6.27
N THR A 100 15.97 -3.19 -6.42
CA THR A 100 16.73 -1.95 -6.24
C THR A 100 16.39 -1.26 -4.92
N ILE A 101 15.24 -1.60 -4.34
CA ILE A 101 14.80 -1.11 -3.03
C ILE A 101 14.54 -2.33 -2.16
N THR A 102 15.34 -2.52 -1.11
CA THR A 102 15.44 -3.77 -0.35
C THR A 102 15.50 -3.51 1.15
N LEU A 103 14.97 -4.44 1.96
CA LEU A 103 15.22 -4.47 3.39
C LEU A 103 16.66 -4.98 3.64
N GLU A 104 17.41 -4.28 4.48
CA GLU A 104 18.74 -4.71 4.88
C GLU A 104 18.71 -5.93 5.80
N GLU A 105 19.81 -6.68 5.79
CA GLU A 105 20.01 -7.77 6.74
C GLU A 105 20.05 -7.23 8.19
N PRO A 106 19.58 -8.02 9.18
CA PRO A 106 19.68 -7.65 10.58
C PRO A 106 21.12 -7.33 10.99
N ARG A 107 21.29 -6.28 11.79
CA ARG A 107 22.57 -5.85 12.36
C ARG A 107 22.44 -5.67 13.86
N GLU A 108 23.56 -5.77 14.57
CA GLU A 108 23.58 -5.64 16.04
C GLU A 108 23.13 -4.26 16.52
N VAL A 109 23.44 -3.23 15.72
CA VAL A 109 23.20 -1.83 16.05
C VAL A 109 22.71 -1.06 14.83
N TRP A 110 21.67 -0.25 15.03
CA TRP A 110 21.22 0.78 14.11
C TRP A 110 21.31 2.15 14.77
N SER A 111 21.98 3.11 14.13
CA SER A 111 22.07 4.50 14.59
C SER A 111 21.42 5.40 13.57
N TYR A 112 20.34 6.05 13.99
CA TYR A 112 19.42 6.80 13.14
C TYR A 112 19.36 8.26 13.58
N PHE A 113 19.21 9.15 12.60
CA PHE A 113 19.18 10.60 12.78
C PHE A 113 18.01 11.20 12.03
N GLN A 114 17.42 12.27 12.56
CA GLN A 114 16.37 13.00 11.86
C GLN A 114 16.54 14.51 12.04
N ILE A 115 16.32 15.26 10.95
CA ILE A 115 16.60 16.69 10.88
C ILE A 115 15.31 17.47 11.04
N ASP A 116 15.26 18.38 12.00
CA ASP A 116 14.10 19.22 12.27
C ASP A 116 14.42 20.71 12.01
N PHE A 117 13.63 21.34 11.15
CA PHE A 117 13.69 22.77 10.86
C PHE A 117 12.62 23.59 11.61
N GLY A 118 11.75 22.93 12.38
CA GLY A 118 10.51 23.50 12.93
C GLY A 118 9.36 23.56 11.94
N VAL A 119 9.62 23.25 10.67
CA VAL A 119 8.63 23.07 9.60
C VAL A 119 9.04 21.85 8.78
N HIS A 120 8.06 21.11 8.26
CA HIS A 120 8.34 19.98 7.40
C HIS A 120 8.73 20.45 5.99
N ASP A 121 9.84 19.93 5.49
CA ASP A 121 10.37 20.18 4.15
C ASP A 121 11.05 18.90 3.66
N LEU A 122 11.67 18.93 2.48
CA LEU A 122 12.47 17.81 1.97
C LEU A 122 13.93 18.22 1.91
N VAL A 123 14.81 17.31 2.29
CA VAL A 123 16.27 17.46 2.18
C VAL A 123 16.79 16.58 1.06
N LEU A 124 17.94 16.96 0.49
CA LEU A 124 18.63 16.12 -0.50
C LEU A 124 19.62 15.21 0.22
N ALA A 125 19.22 13.95 0.44
CA ALA A 125 19.98 12.92 1.13
C ALA A 125 20.57 11.91 0.13
N ASN A 126 21.89 11.76 0.08
CA ASN A 126 22.61 10.96 -0.93
C ASN A 126 22.14 11.28 -2.37
N GLY A 127 21.76 12.53 -2.63
CA GLY A 127 21.22 12.97 -3.91
C GLY A 127 19.74 12.65 -4.18
N ALA A 128 18.99 12.10 -3.25
CA ALA A 128 17.54 11.90 -3.35
C ALA A 128 16.74 12.81 -2.41
N TRP A 129 15.56 13.25 -2.86
CA TRP A 129 14.66 14.05 -2.01
C TRP A 129 13.90 13.16 -1.03
N SER A 130 13.97 13.49 0.25
CA SER A 130 13.32 12.74 1.33
C SER A 130 12.94 13.63 2.50
N GLU A 131 12.05 13.15 3.37
CA GLU A 131 11.43 13.97 4.41
C GLU A 131 12.42 14.50 5.46
N SER A 132 12.25 15.76 5.87
CA SER A 132 12.71 16.23 7.18
C SER A 132 11.71 15.78 8.26
N PHE A 133 11.95 16.12 9.51
CA PHE A 133 11.04 15.79 10.60
C PHE A 133 9.67 16.47 10.42
N ALA A 134 8.61 15.66 10.32
CA ALA A 134 7.22 16.11 10.38
C ALA A 134 6.69 15.94 11.81
N ASP A 135 6.90 16.93 12.67
CA ASP A 135 6.45 16.85 14.07
C ASP A 135 4.93 16.69 14.17
N ALA A 136 4.48 15.76 15.01
CA ALA A 136 3.07 15.54 15.32
C ALA A 136 2.90 14.63 16.54
N GLY A 137 1.91 14.92 17.38
CA GLY A 137 1.57 14.09 18.53
C GLY A 137 2.78 13.77 19.42
N ASP A 138 3.04 12.48 19.63
CA ASP A 138 4.08 11.99 20.54
C ASP A 138 5.40 11.60 19.85
N ILE A 139 5.51 11.74 18.53
CA ILE A 139 6.58 11.09 17.77
C ILE A 139 7.97 11.59 18.19
N ARG A 140 8.10 12.88 18.57
CA ARG A 140 9.36 13.46 19.07
C ARG A 140 9.82 12.79 20.36
N GLY A 141 8.88 12.35 21.20
CA GLY A 141 9.17 11.65 22.46
C GLY A 141 9.91 10.32 22.28
N ARG A 142 10.01 9.81 21.05
CA ARG A 142 10.65 8.52 20.74
C ARG A 142 12.15 8.63 20.49
N PHE A 143 12.70 9.84 20.36
CA PHE A 143 14.12 10.05 20.19
C PHE A 143 14.86 10.00 21.53
N ASP A 144 16.08 9.46 21.53
CA ASP A 144 16.89 9.29 22.74
C ASP A 144 17.21 10.63 23.41
N ASN A 145 17.30 11.70 22.62
CA ASN A 145 17.56 13.07 23.07
C ASN A 145 16.29 13.95 23.17
N ALA A 146 15.09 13.35 23.24
CA ALA A 146 13.84 14.12 23.34
C ALA A 146 13.71 14.93 24.65
N ALA A 147 14.39 14.50 25.73
CA ALA A 147 14.41 15.24 26.99
C ALA A 147 15.18 16.57 26.87
N ASP A 148 16.29 16.60 26.12
CA ASP A 148 17.05 17.82 25.83
C ASP A 148 16.20 18.83 25.06
N PHE A 149 15.48 18.37 24.03
CA PHE A 149 14.56 19.23 23.27
C PHE A 149 13.52 19.89 24.17
N ARG A 150 12.87 19.12 25.05
CA ARG A 150 11.83 19.65 25.97
C ARG A 150 12.38 20.68 26.94
N LEU A 151 13.63 20.52 27.40
CA LEU A 151 14.28 21.49 28.28
C LEU A 151 14.55 22.81 27.56
N ARG A 152 14.96 22.75 26.29
CA ARG A 152 15.36 23.92 25.48
C ARG A 152 14.20 24.63 24.81
N PHE A 153 13.09 23.93 24.58
CA PHE A 153 11.87 24.44 23.96
C PHE A 153 10.63 24.10 24.82
N PRO A 154 10.52 24.64 26.04
CA PRO A 154 9.47 24.27 26.99
C PRO A 154 8.05 24.62 26.51
N ASP A 155 7.93 25.66 25.67
CA ASP A 155 6.65 26.13 25.13
C ASP A 155 6.28 25.48 23.78
N HIS A 156 7.09 24.54 23.28
CA HIS A 156 6.81 23.86 22.01
C HIS A 156 5.63 22.91 22.14
N VAL A 157 4.61 23.12 21.31
CA VAL A 157 3.45 22.23 21.20
C VAL A 157 3.44 21.63 19.80
N ALA A 158 3.56 20.29 19.74
CA ALA A 158 3.44 19.58 18.47
C ALA A 158 1.97 19.62 17.98
N PRO A 159 1.74 19.72 16.66
CA PRO A 159 0.39 19.62 16.12
C PRO A 159 -0.19 18.21 16.33
N GLU A 160 -1.52 18.07 16.33
CA GLU A 160 -2.16 16.75 16.47
C GLU A 160 -1.85 15.83 15.28
N ALA A 161 -1.76 16.41 14.08
CA ALA A 161 -1.44 15.72 12.84
C ALA A 161 -0.27 16.42 12.11
N PRO A 162 0.56 15.67 11.36
CA PRO A 162 1.70 16.23 10.68
C PRO A 162 1.26 17.16 9.54
N ILE A 163 1.88 18.35 9.47
CA ILE A 163 1.71 19.28 8.35
C ILE A 163 2.79 18.95 7.32
N LEU A 164 2.43 18.20 6.28
CA LEU A 164 3.37 17.75 5.25
C LEU A 164 3.49 18.78 4.12
N CYS A 165 4.66 18.83 3.48
CA CYS A 165 4.95 19.74 2.36
C CYS A 165 4.50 19.18 1.00
N ALA A 166 4.11 17.91 0.97
CA ALA A 166 3.58 17.22 -0.20
C ALA A 166 2.56 16.15 0.24
N GLU A 167 1.73 15.70 -0.69
CA GLU A 167 0.76 14.62 -0.45
C GLU A 167 1.48 13.32 -0.07
N ARG A 168 0.98 12.61 0.95
CA ARG A 168 1.43 11.27 1.34
C ARG A 168 0.29 10.26 1.24
N PRO A 169 0.04 9.66 0.06
CA PRO A 169 -1.06 8.74 -0.13
C PRO A 169 -0.89 7.51 0.79
N GLN A 170 -1.99 7.08 1.42
CA GLN A 170 -2.03 5.90 2.28
C GLN A 170 -2.54 4.65 1.55
N GLY A 171 -2.79 4.76 0.24
CA GLY A 171 -3.40 3.75 -0.61
C GLY A 171 -3.95 4.32 -1.91
N GLY A 172 -4.62 3.47 -2.68
CA GLY A 172 -5.26 3.84 -3.94
C GLY A 172 -4.28 4.11 -5.09
N GLU A 173 -4.82 4.68 -6.17
CA GLU A 173 -4.09 4.85 -7.43
C GLU A 173 -2.84 5.73 -7.29
N ALA A 174 -2.89 6.78 -6.46
CA ALA A 174 -1.74 7.65 -6.24
C ALA A 174 -0.54 6.90 -5.64
N LEU A 175 -0.78 6.00 -4.66
CA LEU A 175 0.28 5.15 -4.11
C LEU A 175 0.73 4.12 -5.15
N HIS A 176 -0.22 3.40 -5.78
CA HIS A 176 0.11 2.38 -6.79
C HIS A 176 0.91 2.95 -7.95
N ALA A 177 0.64 4.16 -8.42
CA ALA A 177 1.42 4.82 -9.46
C ALA A 177 2.89 5.00 -9.06
N ALA A 178 3.16 5.45 -7.82
CA ALA A 178 4.52 5.58 -7.31
C ALA A 178 5.24 4.22 -7.18
N LEU A 179 4.54 3.19 -6.69
CA LEU A 179 5.10 1.83 -6.59
C LEU A 179 5.38 1.24 -7.98
N ARG A 180 4.48 1.42 -8.95
CA ARG A 180 4.67 0.98 -10.34
C ARG A 180 5.85 1.68 -10.99
N HIS A 181 6.07 2.97 -10.70
CA HIS A 181 7.21 3.73 -11.21
C HIS A 181 8.54 3.09 -10.78
N THR A 182 8.78 2.92 -9.48
CA THR A 182 10.04 2.34 -8.97
C THR A 182 10.20 0.88 -9.36
N ALA A 183 9.12 0.09 -9.37
CA ALA A 183 9.13 -1.28 -9.86
C ALA A 183 9.50 -1.38 -11.35
N SER A 184 9.00 -0.48 -12.19
CA SER A 184 9.32 -0.45 -13.63
C SER A 184 10.79 -0.14 -13.89
N LEU A 185 11.36 0.83 -13.16
CA LEU A 185 12.79 1.13 -13.19
C LEU A 185 13.63 -0.09 -12.78
N ALA A 186 13.24 -0.73 -11.68
CA ALA A 186 13.93 -1.90 -11.17
C ALA A 186 13.96 -3.06 -12.17
N LEU A 187 12.83 -3.34 -12.84
CA LEU A 187 12.74 -4.38 -13.86
C LEU A 187 13.55 -4.03 -15.12
N SER A 188 13.56 -2.75 -15.52
CA SER A 188 14.27 -2.29 -16.72
C SER A 188 15.80 -2.37 -16.57
N GLY A 189 16.32 -2.12 -15.36
CA GLY A 189 17.75 -2.20 -15.05
C GLY A 189 18.25 -3.59 -14.61
N SER A 190 17.35 -4.55 -14.42
CA SER A 190 17.71 -5.88 -13.91
C SER A 190 18.18 -6.83 -15.00
N ALA A 191 19.22 -7.62 -14.70
CA ALA A 191 19.53 -8.79 -15.50
C ALA A 191 18.35 -9.79 -15.49
N PRO A 192 18.10 -10.52 -16.60
CA PRO A 192 17.10 -11.57 -16.62
C PRO A 192 17.41 -12.61 -15.55
N VAL A 193 16.41 -12.96 -14.73
CA VAL A 193 16.54 -14.03 -13.74
C VAL A 193 15.64 -15.20 -14.14
N ALA A 194 16.10 -16.43 -13.87
CA ALA A 194 15.34 -17.63 -14.13
C ALA A 194 14.01 -17.58 -13.36
N ARG A 195 12.89 -17.66 -14.08
CA ARG A 195 11.55 -17.49 -13.52
C ARG A 195 11.10 -18.78 -12.84
N GLY A 196 10.40 -18.63 -11.72
CA GLY A 196 9.66 -19.72 -11.12
C GLY A 196 8.24 -19.79 -11.68
N ARG A 197 7.42 -20.63 -11.03
CA ARG A 197 5.99 -20.76 -11.31
C ARG A 197 5.27 -19.49 -10.88
N LEU A 198 4.47 -18.92 -11.78
CA LEU A 198 3.52 -17.87 -11.45
C LEU A 198 2.43 -18.44 -10.55
N GLU A 199 2.22 -17.78 -9.41
CA GLU A 199 1.10 -18.03 -8.52
C GLU A 199 0.33 -16.73 -8.33
N GLY A 200 -0.99 -16.82 -8.19
CA GLY A 200 -1.82 -15.67 -7.92
C GLY A 200 -3.27 -15.88 -8.29
N ARG A 201 -4.07 -14.85 -8.02
CA ARG A 201 -5.53 -14.89 -8.15
C ARG A 201 -6.07 -13.50 -8.45
N ILE A 202 -7.05 -13.44 -9.35
CA ILE A 202 -7.91 -12.26 -9.53
C ILE A 202 -8.91 -12.21 -8.38
N GLU A 203 -8.94 -11.12 -7.64
CA GLU A 203 -9.80 -10.93 -6.44
C GLU A 203 -10.92 -9.90 -6.66
N GLY A 204 -10.86 -9.12 -7.74
CA GLY A 204 -11.92 -8.17 -8.07
C GLY A 204 -11.93 -7.82 -9.56
N VAL A 205 -13.13 -7.64 -10.09
CA VAL A 205 -13.35 -6.98 -11.38
C VAL A 205 -14.45 -5.92 -11.22
N ALA A 206 -14.37 -4.76 -11.84
CA ALA A 206 -15.47 -3.79 -11.77
C ALA A 206 -15.59 -2.99 -13.06
N ALA A 207 -16.80 -2.52 -13.36
CA ALA A 207 -16.99 -1.57 -14.44
C ALA A 207 -16.37 -0.20 -14.05
N PRO A 208 -15.90 0.61 -15.01
CA PRO A 208 -15.87 0.34 -16.44
C PRO A 208 -14.79 -0.69 -16.83
N CYS A 209 -13.59 -0.71 -16.25
CA CYS A 209 -12.58 -1.74 -16.56
C CYS A 209 -11.54 -1.87 -15.46
N HIS A 210 -11.97 -2.24 -14.26
CA HIS A 210 -11.09 -2.47 -13.12
C HIS A 210 -10.83 -3.97 -12.97
N VAL A 211 -9.58 -4.37 -12.77
CA VAL A 211 -9.18 -5.73 -12.40
C VAL A 211 -8.14 -5.64 -11.29
N SER A 212 -8.37 -6.35 -10.19
CA SER A 212 -7.46 -6.39 -9.05
C SER A 212 -7.24 -7.81 -8.56
N GLY A 213 -6.11 -8.01 -7.89
CA GLY A 213 -5.72 -9.30 -7.34
C GLY A 213 -4.28 -9.26 -6.89
N TRP A 214 -3.68 -10.44 -6.78
CA TRP A 214 -2.26 -10.58 -6.46
C TRP A 214 -1.57 -11.58 -7.35
N ALA A 215 -0.25 -11.40 -7.48
CA ALA A 215 0.63 -12.35 -8.12
C ALA A 215 1.96 -12.45 -7.36
N THR A 216 2.65 -13.56 -7.56
CA THR A 216 4.02 -13.79 -7.11
C THR A 216 4.70 -14.76 -8.07
N ASP A 217 6.00 -14.55 -8.29
CA ASP A 217 6.85 -15.58 -8.86
C ASP A 217 7.39 -16.42 -7.71
N ALA A 218 7.00 -17.70 -7.63
CA ALA A 218 7.42 -18.58 -6.53
C ALA A 218 8.95 -18.77 -6.45
N GLY A 219 9.68 -18.53 -7.55
CA GLY A 219 11.14 -18.54 -7.56
C GLY A 219 11.75 -17.25 -7.00
N HIS A 220 10.99 -16.15 -6.99
CA HIS A 220 11.43 -14.84 -6.51
C HIS A 220 10.33 -14.08 -5.76
N PRO A 221 9.89 -14.55 -4.58
CA PRO A 221 8.82 -13.91 -3.83
C PRO A 221 9.18 -12.47 -3.45
N GLY A 222 8.21 -11.55 -3.57
CA GLY A 222 8.39 -10.12 -3.25
C GLY A 222 8.99 -9.28 -4.37
N ARG A 223 9.39 -9.89 -5.50
CA ARG A 223 9.75 -9.13 -6.71
C ARG A 223 8.49 -8.79 -7.52
N PRO A 224 8.44 -7.60 -8.15
CA PRO A 224 7.35 -7.23 -9.03
C PRO A 224 7.14 -8.22 -10.19
N VAL A 225 5.87 -8.49 -10.52
CA VAL A 225 5.50 -9.32 -11.68
C VAL A 225 4.75 -8.48 -12.70
N MET A 226 5.24 -8.45 -13.94
CA MET A 226 4.56 -7.80 -15.05
C MET A 226 3.45 -8.71 -15.59
N LEU A 227 2.23 -8.17 -15.63
CA LEU A 227 1.02 -8.88 -16.02
C LEU A 227 0.38 -8.20 -17.23
N GLU A 228 -0.21 -8.98 -18.11
CA GLU A 228 -1.08 -8.51 -19.18
C GLU A 228 -2.51 -9.02 -19.00
N MET A 229 -3.45 -8.16 -19.34
CA MET A 229 -4.88 -8.39 -19.33
C MET A 229 -5.28 -8.83 -20.73
N VAL A 230 -5.90 -9.99 -20.85
CA VAL A 230 -6.28 -10.59 -22.13
C VAL A 230 -7.78 -10.83 -22.15
N LEU A 231 -8.45 -10.24 -23.13
CA LEU A 231 -9.88 -10.44 -23.40
C LEU A 231 -10.04 -11.11 -24.75
N ASP A 232 -10.66 -12.30 -24.78
CA ASP A 232 -10.95 -13.05 -26.00
C ASP A 232 -9.72 -13.29 -26.91
N GLY A 233 -8.54 -13.42 -26.29
CA GLY A 233 -7.26 -13.63 -26.97
C GLY A 233 -6.47 -12.35 -27.31
N GLU A 234 -7.07 -11.16 -27.16
CA GLU A 234 -6.42 -9.88 -27.39
C GLU A 234 -5.92 -9.24 -26.10
N VAL A 235 -4.70 -8.69 -26.12
CA VAL A 235 -4.14 -7.94 -24.99
C VAL A 235 -4.80 -6.56 -24.93
N ILE A 236 -5.51 -6.27 -23.84
CA ILE A 236 -6.20 -5.00 -23.62
C ILE A 236 -5.39 -4.02 -22.74
N GLY A 237 -4.26 -4.48 -22.19
CA GLY A 237 -3.32 -3.64 -21.44
C GLY A 237 -2.42 -4.44 -20.51
N THR A 238 -1.53 -3.73 -19.82
CA THR A 238 -0.55 -4.30 -18.88
C THR A 238 -0.64 -3.63 -17.51
N THR A 239 -0.26 -4.36 -16.47
CA THR A 239 -0.06 -3.82 -15.11
C THR A 239 1.10 -4.51 -14.40
N LEU A 240 1.45 -4.02 -13.22
CA LEU A 240 2.47 -4.59 -12.34
C LEU A 240 1.83 -5.02 -11.02
N ALA A 241 2.09 -6.27 -10.63
CA ALA A 241 1.94 -6.71 -9.25
C ALA A 241 3.16 -6.24 -8.47
N CYS A 242 3.04 -5.13 -7.76
CA CYS A 242 4.16 -4.47 -7.08
C CYS A 242 3.79 -3.86 -5.73
N ALA A 243 2.52 -3.83 -5.34
CA ALA A 243 2.12 -3.29 -4.05
C ALA A 243 2.21 -4.39 -2.96
N PRO A 244 2.80 -4.12 -1.79
CA PRO A 244 2.86 -5.11 -0.72
C PRO A 244 1.44 -5.43 -0.21
N ARG A 245 1.17 -6.71 0.06
CA ARG A 245 -0.12 -7.13 0.59
C ARG A 245 -0.36 -6.65 2.01
N ARG A 246 -1.52 -6.02 2.22
CA ARG A 246 -1.95 -5.54 3.56
C ARG A 246 -2.25 -6.67 4.54
N ASP A 247 -2.55 -7.87 4.08
CA ASP A 247 -2.85 -9.04 4.91
C ASP A 247 -1.62 -9.91 5.25
N GLY A 248 -0.41 -9.48 4.85
CA GLY A 248 0.84 -10.15 5.24
C GLY A 248 1.18 -11.41 4.43
N GLY A 249 0.62 -11.58 3.23
CA GLY A 249 0.98 -12.68 2.33
C GLY A 249 2.46 -12.64 1.92
N ARG A 250 3.29 -13.57 2.42
CA ARG A 250 4.74 -13.65 2.12
C ARG A 250 5.00 -13.59 0.60
N GLY A 251 5.64 -12.50 0.17
CA GLY A 251 6.09 -12.28 -1.20
C GLY A 251 4.99 -12.17 -2.26
N ARG A 252 3.72 -12.07 -1.84
CA ARG A 252 2.59 -11.78 -2.73
C ARG A 252 2.50 -10.27 -2.91
N MET A 253 2.31 -9.85 -4.16
CA MET A 253 2.21 -8.44 -4.52
C MET A 253 0.84 -8.19 -5.15
N ASP A 254 0.15 -7.17 -4.65
CA ASP A 254 -1.12 -6.70 -5.21
C ASP A 254 -0.88 -5.99 -6.54
N PHE A 255 -1.83 -6.17 -7.46
CA PHE A 255 -1.94 -5.42 -8.70
C PHE A 255 -3.32 -4.80 -8.84
N VAL A 256 -3.35 -3.69 -9.56
CA VAL A 256 -4.58 -3.05 -10.04
C VAL A 256 -4.38 -2.68 -11.51
N PHE A 257 -5.38 -2.96 -12.32
CA PHE A 257 -5.46 -2.53 -13.71
C PHE A 257 -6.78 -1.79 -13.93
N ASP A 258 -6.66 -0.55 -14.39
CA ASP A 258 -7.78 0.24 -14.89
C ASP A 258 -7.62 0.42 -16.40
N GLY A 259 -8.48 -0.24 -17.17
CA GLY A 259 -8.40 -0.24 -18.63
C GLY A 259 -8.92 1.04 -19.27
N ALA A 260 -8.39 1.34 -20.44
CA ALA A 260 -8.67 2.59 -21.16
C ALA A 260 -10.11 2.71 -21.70
N ARG A 261 -10.81 1.59 -21.88
CA ARG A 261 -12.21 1.54 -22.33
C ARG A 261 -13.10 0.85 -21.31
N PRO A 262 -14.38 1.23 -21.22
CA PRO A 262 -15.34 0.45 -20.48
C PRO A 262 -15.56 -0.94 -21.10
N LEU A 263 -15.71 -1.91 -20.22
CA LEU A 263 -16.06 -3.30 -20.44
C LEU A 263 -17.39 -3.59 -19.75
N SER A 264 -18.23 -4.36 -20.42
CA SER A 264 -19.40 -4.96 -19.81
C SER A 264 -19.00 -5.97 -18.72
N THR A 265 -19.92 -6.26 -17.81
CA THR A 265 -19.77 -7.36 -16.83
C THR A 265 -19.43 -8.69 -17.50
N HIS A 266 -19.99 -8.94 -18.69
CA HIS A 266 -19.70 -10.16 -19.46
C HIS A 266 -18.27 -10.18 -20.00
N GLU A 267 -17.75 -9.05 -20.50
CA GLU A 267 -16.35 -8.96 -20.93
C GLU A 267 -15.41 -9.11 -19.73
N LEU A 268 -15.71 -8.46 -18.60
CA LEU A 268 -14.91 -8.58 -17.36
C LEU A 268 -14.74 -10.02 -16.89
N LEU A 269 -15.78 -10.85 -17.03
CA LEU A 269 -15.75 -12.27 -16.66
C LEU A 269 -14.91 -13.16 -17.61
N ARG A 270 -14.64 -12.70 -18.83
CA ARG A 270 -13.79 -13.41 -19.79
C ARG A 270 -12.34 -12.95 -19.74
N ILE A 271 -12.02 -11.93 -18.92
CA ILE A 271 -10.64 -11.49 -18.75
C ILE A 271 -9.82 -12.63 -18.15
N THR A 272 -8.71 -12.90 -18.82
CA THR A 272 -7.63 -13.71 -18.29
C THR A 272 -6.43 -12.82 -18.03
N VAL A 273 -5.64 -13.18 -17.02
CA VAL A 273 -4.42 -12.47 -16.66
C VAL A 273 -3.27 -13.43 -16.84
N ARG A 274 -2.19 -13.00 -17.48
CA ARG A 274 -0.99 -13.81 -17.63
C ARG A 274 0.27 -12.98 -17.48
N ARG A 275 1.37 -13.64 -17.15
CA ARG A 275 2.69 -12.99 -17.06
C ARG A 275 3.17 -12.61 -18.45
N VAL A 276 3.60 -11.35 -18.62
CA VAL A 276 4.01 -10.81 -19.93
C VAL A 276 5.17 -11.60 -20.54
N GLN A 277 6.12 -12.04 -19.72
CA GLN A 277 7.39 -12.57 -20.22
C GLN A 277 7.30 -13.99 -20.82
N ASP A 278 6.31 -14.79 -20.43
CA ASP A 278 6.18 -16.18 -20.88
C ASP A 278 4.74 -16.67 -21.08
N GLY A 279 3.76 -15.78 -20.90
CA GLY A 279 2.35 -16.09 -21.09
C GLY A 279 1.76 -17.04 -20.04
N GLN A 280 2.49 -17.32 -18.94
CA GLN A 280 1.96 -18.21 -17.90
C GLN A 280 0.68 -17.59 -17.28
N PRO A 281 -0.46 -18.31 -17.28
CA PRO A 281 -1.71 -17.76 -16.79
C PRO A 281 -1.72 -17.66 -15.27
N LEU A 282 -2.31 -16.58 -14.76
CA LEU A 282 -2.75 -16.45 -13.38
C LEU A 282 -4.03 -17.28 -13.18
N ALA A 283 -4.32 -17.70 -11.95
CA ALA A 283 -5.57 -18.42 -11.70
C ALA A 283 -6.76 -17.54 -12.11
N ALA A 284 -7.62 -18.10 -12.96
CA ALA A 284 -8.83 -17.45 -13.45
C ALA A 284 -9.81 -17.17 -12.31
N LEU A 285 -10.81 -16.34 -12.60
CA LEU A 285 -11.98 -16.20 -11.74
C LEU A 285 -12.62 -17.57 -11.47
N PRO A 286 -13.14 -17.81 -10.26
CA PRO A 286 -13.78 -19.09 -9.90
C PRO A 286 -14.92 -19.47 -10.86
N SER A 287 -15.03 -20.77 -11.10
CA SER A 287 -15.84 -21.43 -12.13
C SER A 287 -17.34 -21.08 -12.14
N ALA A 288 -17.97 -21.26 -13.31
CA ALA A 288 -19.41 -21.13 -13.56
C ALA A 288 -20.30 -22.20 -12.89
N ALA A 289 -19.74 -23.11 -12.09
CA ALA A 289 -20.52 -24.12 -11.39
C ALA A 289 -21.33 -23.47 -10.24
N VAL A 290 -22.64 -23.73 -10.21
CA VAL A 290 -23.60 -23.03 -9.34
C VAL A 290 -24.35 -24.05 -8.48
N GLY A 291 -24.01 -24.11 -7.19
CA GLY A 291 -24.81 -24.72 -6.14
C GLY A 291 -25.54 -23.68 -5.28
N PRO A 292 -26.18 -24.09 -4.17
CA PRO A 292 -26.93 -23.17 -3.32
C PRO A 292 -26.01 -22.09 -2.71
N LEU A 293 -26.30 -20.82 -3.02
CA LEU A 293 -25.60 -19.68 -2.42
C LEU A 293 -25.96 -19.57 -0.93
N GLN A 294 -24.93 -19.49 -0.09
CA GLN A 294 -25.06 -19.24 1.34
C GLN A 294 -24.22 -18.04 1.72
N GLY A 295 -24.79 -17.12 2.50
CA GLY A 295 -24.04 -16.00 3.04
C GLY A 295 -24.94 -14.84 3.45
N HIS A 296 -24.31 -13.81 4.01
CA HIS A 296 -24.99 -12.64 4.53
C HIS A 296 -24.23 -11.34 4.28
N LEU A 297 -24.98 -10.25 4.16
CA LEU A 297 -24.47 -8.90 4.32
C LEU A 297 -24.36 -8.55 5.81
N ASP A 298 -23.21 -8.04 6.22
CA ASP A 298 -22.90 -7.67 7.60
C ASP A 298 -22.90 -6.14 7.80
N LEU A 299 -22.37 -5.39 6.83
CA LEU A 299 -22.23 -3.93 6.89
C LEU A 299 -22.51 -3.30 5.53
N VAL A 300 -23.22 -2.17 5.52
CA VAL A 300 -23.27 -1.22 4.41
C VAL A 300 -23.03 0.17 4.98
N THR A 301 -22.07 0.91 4.44
CA THR A 301 -21.79 2.28 4.85
C THR A 301 -22.22 3.29 3.78
N ALA A 302 -22.42 4.54 4.20
CA ALA A 302 -22.68 5.64 3.27
C ALA A 302 -21.51 5.92 2.33
N GLY A 303 -20.29 5.48 2.63
CA GLY A 303 -19.15 5.54 1.71
C GLY A 303 -19.10 4.36 0.72
N CYS A 304 -20.22 3.66 0.51
CA CYS A 304 -20.34 2.47 -0.34
C CYS A 304 -19.34 1.35 0.01
N ARG A 305 -19.00 1.21 1.30
CA ARG A 305 -18.31 0.02 1.83
C ARG A 305 -19.33 -1.02 2.23
N ILE A 306 -19.22 -2.22 1.66
CA ILE A 306 -20.11 -3.34 1.92
C ILE A 306 -19.28 -4.54 2.38
N GLU A 307 -19.61 -5.11 3.52
CA GLU A 307 -18.94 -6.31 4.04
C GLU A 307 -19.93 -7.44 4.21
N GLY A 308 -19.43 -8.65 4.06
CA GLY A 308 -20.22 -9.85 4.24
C GLY A 308 -19.40 -11.09 4.01
N TRP A 309 -20.11 -12.19 3.82
CA TRP A 309 -19.52 -13.45 3.39
C TRP A 309 -20.46 -14.19 2.47
N ALA A 310 -19.90 -14.96 1.56
CA ALA A 310 -20.65 -15.76 0.61
C ALA A 310 -19.85 -17.02 0.22
N ARG A 311 -20.52 -18.16 0.18
CA ARG A 311 -19.99 -19.42 -0.31
C ARG A 311 -21.00 -20.14 -1.16
N ASP A 312 -20.50 -20.96 -2.07
CA ASP A 312 -21.30 -22.00 -2.69
C ASP A 312 -21.30 -23.22 -1.76
N LYS A 313 -22.47 -23.77 -1.42
CA LYS A 313 -22.52 -24.97 -0.58
C LYS A 313 -21.97 -26.21 -1.28
N ALA A 314 -22.19 -26.33 -2.59
CA ALA A 314 -21.74 -27.47 -3.38
C ALA A 314 -20.25 -27.37 -3.72
N PHE A 315 -19.74 -26.14 -3.84
CA PHE A 315 -18.33 -25.85 -4.19
C PHE A 315 -17.69 -24.99 -3.11
N SER A 316 -17.62 -25.50 -1.88
CA SER A 316 -17.23 -24.71 -0.70
C SER A 316 -15.77 -24.29 -0.63
N ASP A 317 -14.93 -24.90 -1.46
CA ASP A 317 -13.52 -24.57 -1.68
C ASP A 317 -13.35 -23.49 -2.76
N GLN A 318 -14.38 -23.23 -3.56
CA GLN A 318 -14.38 -22.25 -4.62
C GLN A 318 -14.94 -20.91 -4.10
N PRO A 319 -14.22 -19.80 -4.31
CA PRO A 319 -14.72 -18.50 -3.90
C PRO A 319 -15.92 -18.08 -4.76
N VAL A 320 -16.78 -17.22 -4.23
CA VAL A 320 -17.97 -16.72 -4.94
C VAL A 320 -17.74 -15.29 -5.43
N MET A 321 -17.96 -15.05 -6.72
CA MET A 321 -17.97 -13.71 -7.28
C MET A 321 -19.36 -13.08 -7.16
N LEU A 322 -19.42 -11.91 -6.52
CA LEU A 322 -20.64 -11.13 -6.31
C LEU A 322 -20.55 -9.80 -7.03
N GLU A 323 -21.67 -9.27 -7.52
CA GLU A 323 -21.79 -7.90 -7.99
C GLU A 323 -22.69 -7.09 -7.06
N ALA A 324 -22.28 -5.85 -6.77
CA ALA A 324 -23.06 -4.87 -6.03
C ALA A 324 -23.93 -4.09 -7.00
N VAL A 325 -25.24 -4.05 -6.75
CA VAL A 325 -26.24 -3.49 -7.68
C VAL A 325 -27.20 -2.59 -6.93
N LEU A 326 -27.50 -1.44 -7.54
CA LEU A 326 -28.45 -0.46 -7.05
C LEU A 326 -29.48 -0.16 -8.16
N GLY A 327 -30.68 -0.69 -8.02
CA GLY A 327 -31.66 -0.70 -9.12
C GLY A 327 -31.14 -1.52 -10.30
N ASP A 328 -30.96 -0.86 -11.45
CA ASP A 328 -30.38 -1.46 -12.66
C ASP A 328 -28.87 -1.18 -12.81
N GLU A 329 -28.29 -0.36 -11.93
CA GLU A 329 -26.89 0.03 -11.98
C GLU A 329 -25.99 -0.98 -11.26
N VAL A 330 -24.96 -1.49 -11.95
CA VAL A 330 -23.91 -2.31 -11.34
C VAL A 330 -22.80 -1.39 -10.83
N LEU A 331 -22.63 -1.35 -9.51
CA LEU A 331 -21.61 -0.52 -8.84
C LEU A 331 -20.22 -1.17 -8.88
N GLY A 332 -20.14 -2.49 -9.04
CA GLY A 332 -18.88 -3.24 -9.20
C GLY A 332 -19.01 -4.70 -8.76
N THR A 333 -17.90 -5.45 -8.74
CA THR A 333 -17.88 -6.85 -8.26
C THR A 333 -16.83 -7.08 -7.17
N VAL A 334 -17.00 -8.15 -6.40
CA VAL A 334 -16.12 -8.54 -5.30
C VAL A 334 -16.06 -10.06 -5.18
N LEU A 335 -14.86 -10.58 -4.91
CA LEU A 335 -14.66 -11.99 -4.64
C LEU A 335 -14.74 -12.30 -3.13
N ALA A 336 -15.59 -13.25 -2.78
CA ALA A 336 -15.68 -13.82 -1.44
C ALA A 336 -14.58 -14.87 -1.24
N CYS A 337 -13.36 -14.39 -0.98
CA CYS A 337 -12.17 -15.22 -0.80
C CYS A 337 -11.29 -14.78 0.38
N ARG A 338 -11.76 -13.86 1.23
CA ARG A 338 -10.99 -13.33 2.35
C ARG A 338 -11.19 -14.20 3.58
N SER A 339 -10.14 -14.31 4.38
CA SER A 339 -10.19 -14.99 5.67
C SER A 339 -10.87 -14.12 6.72
N ARG A 340 -11.70 -14.74 7.58
CA ARG A 340 -12.32 -14.08 8.72
C ARG A 340 -12.42 -15.08 9.87
N HIS A 341 -11.87 -14.70 11.03
CA HIS A 341 -11.62 -15.64 12.13
C HIS A 341 -12.86 -16.43 12.58
N ASP A 342 -14.03 -15.77 12.66
CA ASP A 342 -15.30 -16.40 13.01
C ASP A 342 -15.75 -17.44 11.99
N LEU A 343 -15.60 -17.14 10.68
CA LEU A 343 -15.99 -18.03 9.58
C LEU A 343 -15.03 -19.22 9.46
N THR A 344 -13.73 -18.97 9.59
CA THR A 344 -12.72 -20.04 9.61
C THR A 344 -12.95 -20.97 10.80
N LYS A 345 -13.23 -20.43 11.99
CA LYS A 345 -13.58 -21.21 13.18
C LYS A 345 -14.88 -22.00 13.01
N ALA A 346 -15.84 -21.47 12.24
CA ALA A 346 -17.07 -22.15 11.88
C ALA A 346 -16.90 -23.21 10.76
N GLY A 347 -15.68 -23.42 10.26
CA GLY A 347 -15.39 -24.37 9.19
C GLY A 347 -15.84 -23.92 7.80
N PHE A 348 -16.11 -22.63 7.61
CA PHE A 348 -16.51 -22.09 6.30
C PHE A 348 -15.34 -21.73 5.41
N GLY A 349 -14.14 -21.56 5.96
CA GLY A 349 -12.94 -21.18 5.21
C GLY A 349 -12.92 -19.70 4.85
N ASP A 350 -12.20 -19.38 3.77
CA ASP A 350 -11.96 -18.02 3.32
C ASP A 350 -13.09 -17.56 2.39
N VAL A 351 -14.20 -17.13 2.99
CA VAL A 351 -15.45 -16.82 2.27
C VAL A 351 -15.97 -15.41 2.57
N ALA A 352 -15.18 -14.58 3.23
CA ALA A 352 -15.53 -13.18 3.50
C ALA A 352 -15.21 -12.28 2.30
N PHE A 353 -15.85 -11.10 2.26
CA PHE A 353 -15.56 -10.06 1.29
C PHE A 353 -15.70 -8.66 1.89
N THR A 354 -15.04 -7.70 1.24
CA THR A 354 -15.31 -6.26 1.39
C THR A 354 -15.32 -5.65 0.00
N PHE A 355 -16.42 -5.02 -0.35
CA PHE A 355 -16.58 -4.22 -1.55
C PHE A 355 -16.53 -2.74 -1.17
N GLU A 356 -15.78 -1.94 -1.92
CA GLU A 356 -15.72 -0.50 -1.76
C GLU A 356 -15.84 0.14 -3.15
N ALA A 357 -16.67 1.17 -3.27
CA ALA A 357 -16.74 1.99 -4.48
C ALA A 357 -16.63 3.46 -4.10
N ASN A 358 -16.06 4.28 -4.99
CA ASN A 358 -15.97 5.72 -4.80
C ASN A 358 -17.33 6.40 -5.07
N ARG A 359 -18.34 6.07 -4.27
CA ARG A 359 -19.70 6.58 -4.34
C ARG A 359 -20.23 6.80 -2.93
N THR A 360 -20.92 7.91 -2.74
CA THR A 360 -21.69 8.14 -1.51
C THR A 360 -23.11 7.61 -1.70
N LEU A 361 -23.56 6.75 -0.79
CA LEU A 361 -24.91 6.19 -0.77
C LEU A 361 -25.80 7.02 0.17
N THR A 362 -26.99 7.34 -0.29
CA THR A 362 -28.09 7.83 0.55
C THR A 362 -28.63 6.73 1.46
N PRO A 363 -29.35 7.05 2.55
CA PRO A 363 -30.00 6.06 3.39
C PRO A 363 -30.94 5.09 2.64
N ALA A 364 -31.67 5.58 1.63
CA ALA A 364 -32.55 4.76 0.80
C ALA A 364 -31.75 3.81 -0.12
N GLU A 365 -30.64 4.28 -0.69
CA GLU A 365 -29.75 3.43 -1.49
C GLU A 365 -29.07 2.37 -0.62
N MET A 366 -28.66 2.70 0.60
CA MET A 366 -28.12 1.72 1.56
C MET A 366 -29.12 0.62 1.92
N ASP A 367 -30.43 0.92 1.91
CA ASP A 367 -31.47 -0.08 2.18
C ASP A 367 -31.75 -0.99 0.97
N THR A 368 -31.64 -0.43 -0.24
CA THR A 368 -32.02 -1.11 -1.48
C THR A 368 -30.87 -1.80 -2.20
N ILE A 369 -29.61 -1.46 -1.90
CA ILE A 369 -28.43 -2.08 -2.52
C ILE A 369 -28.40 -3.60 -2.31
N GLN A 370 -28.07 -4.34 -3.37
CA GLN A 370 -28.01 -5.80 -3.37
C GLN A 370 -26.63 -6.28 -3.74
N LEU A 371 -26.18 -7.37 -3.10
CA LEU A 371 -25.09 -8.19 -3.61
C LEU A 371 -25.70 -9.44 -4.20
N ARG A 372 -25.37 -9.76 -5.45
CA ARG A 372 -25.86 -10.98 -6.10
C ARG A 372 -24.72 -11.72 -6.79
N ARG A 373 -24.79 -13.05 -6.83
CA ARG A 373 -23.79 -13.85 -7.53
C ARG A 373 -23.90 -13.59 -9.03
N ILE A 374 -22.77 -13.37 -9.68
CA ILE A 374 -22.73 -12.91 -11.06
C ILE A 374 -23.28 -13.95 -12.06
N ASN A 375 -23.09 -15.24 -11.76
CA ASN A 375 -23.41 -16.35 -12.67
C ASN A 375 -24.93 -16.60 -12.81
N ASP A 376 -25.68 -16.51 -11.70
CA ASP A 376 -27.10 -16.87 -11.64
C ASP A 376 -27.99 -15.78 -11.03
N ARG A 377 -27.40 -14.62 -10.72
CA ARG A 377 -28.05 -13.47 -10.08
C ARG A 377 -28.68 -13.81 -8.72
N ALA A 378 -28.25 -14.90 -8.07
CA ALA A 378 -28.73 -15.25 -6.73
C ALA A 378 -28.35 -14.15 -5.73
N VAL A 379 -29.36 -13.54 -5.10
CA VAL A 379 -29.16 -12.41 -4.17
C VAL A 379 -28.70 -12.93 -2.81
N LEU A 380 -27.64 -12.30 -2.29
CA LEU A 380 -27.14 -12.53 -0.95
C LEU A 380 -28.11 -11.94 0.07
N ARG A 381 -28.43 -12.72 1.11
CA ARG A 381 -29.41 -12.31 2.10
C ARG A 381 -28.86 -11.21 3.01
N ARG A 382 -29.66 -10.20 3.32
CA ARG A 382 -29.42 -9.37 4.51
C ARG A 382 -29.70 -10.21 5.75
N SER A 383 -28.84 -10.11 6.76
CA SER A 383 -29.16 -10.69 8.07
C SER A 383 -29.96 -9.67 8.88
N GLY A 384 -30.73 -10.11 9.87
CA GLY A 384 -31.36 -9.18 10.84
C GLY A 384 -30.33 -8.38 11.67
N LYS A 385 -29.04 -8.60 11.46
CA LYS A 385 -27.91 -7.92 12.12
C LYS A 385 -27.11 -7.04 11.15
N THR A 386 -27.52 -6.91 9.89
CA THR A 386 -26.84 -6.05 8.91
C THR A 386 -26.85 -4.61 9.42
N LYS A 387 -25.66 -4.02 9.59
CA LYS A 387 -25.51 -2.64 10.05
C LYS A 387 -25.53 -1.69 8.87
N LEU A 388 -26.37 -0.65 8.93
CA LEU A 388 -26.32 0.48 8.01
C LEU A 388 -25.68 1.67 8.73
N VAL A 389 -24.55 2.16 8.23
CA VAL A 389 -23.75 3.22 8.87
C VAL A 389 -23.71 4.46 7.98
N GLY A 390 -24.43 5.51 8.39
CA GLY A 390 -24.48 6.79 7.69
C GLY A 390 -23.20 7.63 7.80
N THR A 391 -23.16 8.77 7.11
CA THR A 391 -22.12 9.81 7.27
C THR A 391 -22.30 10.54 8.60
N GLY A 392 -21.90 9.93 9.71
CA GLY A 392 -21.91 10.57 11.02
C GLY A 392 -22.29 9.65 12.19
N ALA A 393 -21.28 8.96 12.71
CA ALA A 393 -21.03 8.75 14.14
C ALA A 393 -19.85 7.78 14.25
N VAL A 394 -18.64 8.31 14.43
CA VAL A 394 -17.63 7.57 15.17
C VAL A 394 -18.21 7.42 16.57
N PRO A 395 -18.53 6.22 17.09
CA PRO A 395 -18.82 6.11 18.49
C PRO A 395 -17.51 6.44 19.21
N ALA A 396 -17.53 7.54 19.97
CA ALA A 396 -16.51 7.81 20.97
C ALA A 396 -16.34 6.52 21.78
N LYS A 397 -15.18 5.87 21.67
CA LYS A 397 -14.79 4.85 22.63
C LYS A 397 -14.66 5.56 23.97
N VAL A 398 -15.61 5.27 24.85
CA VAL A 398 -15.53 5.55 26.28
C VAL A 398 -14.31 4.81 26.83
N ALA A 399 -13.44 5.59 27.48
CA ALA A 399 -12.34 5.29 28.42
C ALA A 399 -11.61 3.94 28.30
#